data_AF-A0AAE4A2E4-F1
#
_entry.id   AF-A0AAE4A2E4-F1
#
_cell.length_a   1.000
_cell.length_b   1.000
_cell.length_c   1.000
_cell.angle_alpha   90.00
_cell.angle_beta   90.00
_cell.angle_gamma   90.00
#
_symmetry.space_group_name_H-M   'P 1'
#
loop_
_entity.id
_entity.type
_entity.pdbx_description
1 polymer ?
#
loop_
_entity_poly.entity_id
_entity_poly.type
_entity_poly.pdbx_seq_one_letter_code
_entity_poly.pdbx_strand_id
1 'polypeptide(L)'
;MAAVAVTIVVLLTAVAALALAGCGDDGDERAPAAHAAAAPWLFTSDVHFTPFLGADEGLVDRLQAAPVSAWQQLLRETGERSSRYGQDSNAALLESALTAMRQQAPRAPVVVITGDLLAHHFQDTYDSLASNPTQASYEAFVDKTVAYLAARFDATFPSAQFVLALGNNDSWCGDYALEPGSGFLAHAAQAWEPLVNRDGRAPGFRASFARLGSYSAALPLPGLDVIAIDDVFWSRNYSDDCGDAGEDPGAELASWLERTAQQLPSGDRAWLATHIPPGVDAHTSAKHPDDPQPLLHAGHQATLLDVLDDDRFPALVFGHLHMSTYRIGDETPMLGVPSISPRDGNNPAFLTVAVGSDGTIADYDAYALDVTAAAPAWRHEYGFRDTYGAAAFDVPSLRALQRRLATDTRLRHDYERYYGSGGQPQISDGEYPAYACASSALTPAAFTACESGG
;
A
#
# COMPACT_ATOMS: atom_id res chain seq x y z
N MET A 1 -54.43 55.97 33.34
CA MET A 1 -54.85 54.95 32.34
C MET A 1 -53.58 54.45 31.67
N ALA A 2 -53.36 53.12 31.76
CA ALA A 2 -52.43 52.19 31.09
C ALA A 2 -51.12 52.73 30.44
N ALA A 3 -49.94 52.11 30.58
CA ALA A 3 -49.64 50.69 30.78
C ALA A 3 -48.29 50.49 31.48
N VAL A 4 -48.18 49.42 32.27
CA VAL A 4 -46.96 48.93 32.93
C VAL A 4 -46.45 47.73 32.14
N ALA A 5 -45.16 47.74 31.80
CA ALA A 5 -44.44 46.64 31.18
C ALA A 5 -43.97 45.63 32.24
N VAL A 6 -44.12 44.34 31.95
CA VAL A 6 -43.61 43.23 32.77
C VAL A 6 -42.40 42.63 32.06
N THR A 7 -41.25 42.65 32.73
CA THR A 7 -40.01 41.97 32.33
C THR A 7 -39.87 40.70 33.18
N ILE A 8 -39.71 39.55 32.54
CA ILE A 8 -39.46 38.26 33.20
C ILE A 8 -37.96 37.98 33.12
N VAL A 9 -37.33 37.86 34.29
CA VAL A 9 -35.97 37.33 34.50
C VAL A 9 -36.13 36.06 35.32
N VAL A 10 -35.63 34.93 34.83
CA VAL A 10 -35.56 33.67 35.59
C VAL A 10 -34.09 33.35 35.83
N LEU A 11 -33.67 33.46 37.11
CA LEU A 11 -32.44 32.90 37.65
C LEU A 11 -32.62 31.38 37.85
N LEU A 12 -31.60 30.60 37.49
CA LEU A 12 -31.43 29.22 37.96
C LEU A 12 -30.14 29.12 38.78
N THR A 13 -30.34 28.91 40.08
CA THR A 13 -29.33 28.69 41.12
C THR A 13 -28.79 27.27 41.10
N ALA A 14 -27.47 27.15 41.27
CA ALA A 14 -26.75 25.91 41.53
C ALA A 14 -27.07 25.35 42.93
N VAL A 15 -27.15 24.02 43.04
CA VAL A 15 -27.14 23.30 44.32
C VAL A 15 -26.03 22.25 44.26
N ALA A 16 -25.05 22.41 45.14
CA ALA A 16 -24.03 21.43 45.46
C ALA A 16 -24.56 20.49 46.55
N ALA A 17 -24.32 19.19 46.42
CA ALA A 17 -24.59 18.20 47.46
C ALA A 17 -23.27 17.47 47.83
N LEU A 18 -22.91 17.58 49.10
CA LEU A 18 -21.87 16.81 49.78
C LEU A 18 -22.55 15.64 50.54
N ALA A 19 -22.03 14.42 50.40
CA ALA A 19 -22.22 13.31 51.35
C ALA A 19 -21.00 12.37 51.22
N LEU A 20 -20.06 12.41 52.17
CA LEU A 20 -19.93 11.55 53.37
C LEU A 20 -19.48 10.12 53.07
N ALA A 21 -18.30 9.80 53.61
CA ALA A 21 -17.65 8.50 53.59
C ALA A 21 -18.44 7.45 54.37
N GLY A 22 -18.57 6.26 53.78
CA GLY A 22 -18.99 5.03 54.43
C GLY A 22 -18.13 3.88 53.93
N CYS A 23 -17.51 3.15 54.84
CA CYS A 23 -16.84 1.89 54.56
C CYS A 23 -17.91 0.84 54.21
N GLY A 24 -17.82 0.26 53.02
CA GLY A 24 -18.59 -0.89 52.57
C GLY A 24 -17.71 -1.69 51.62
N ASP A 25 -17.40 -2.91 52.03
CA ASP A 25 -16.68 -3.93 51.28
C ASP A 25 -17.71 -4.58 50.35
N ASP A 26 -17.70 -4.21 49.07
CA ASP A 26 -18.39 -4.92 47.99
C ASP A 26 -17.51 -4.83 46.75
N GLY A 27 -17.15 -6.00 46.23
CA GLY A 27 -16.25 -6.16 45.08
C GLY A 27 -16.85 -5.56 43.83
N ASP A 28 -16.37 -4.37 43.46
CA ASP A 28 -16.65 -3.75 42.18
C ASP A 28 -15.53 -4.19 41.22
N GLU A 29 -15.84 -5.15 40.35
CA GLU A 29 -15.08 -5.41 39.13
C GLU A 29 -15.03 -4.12 38.32
N ARG A 30 -13.99 -3.31 38.56
CA ARG A 30 -13.60 -2.24 37.66
C ARG A 30 -13.40 -2.87 36.29
N ALA A 31 -14.37 -2.63 35.40
CA ALA A 31 -14.20 -2.82 33.97
C ALA A 31 -12.81 -2.24 33.60
N PRO A 32 -11.96 -3.01 32.91
CA PRO A 32 -10.63 -2.56 32.59
C PRO A 32 -10.76 -1.23 31.85
N ALA A 33 -10.02 -0.22 32.32
CA ALA A 33 -9.90 1.04 31.63
C ALA A 33 -9.61 0.73 30.15
N ALA A 34 -10.49 1.20 29.25
CA ALA A 34 -10.29 1.07 27.82
C ALA A 34 -8.88 1.58 27.52
N HIS A 35 -7.96 0.66 27.23
CA HIS A 35 -6.68 1.03 26.67
C HIS A 35 -7.03 1.85 25.42
N ALA A 36 -6.56 3.09 25.36
CA ALA A 36 -6.72 3.89 24.16
C ALA A 36 -6.21 3.01 23.00
N ALA A 37 -7.09 2.69 22.05
CA ALA A 37 -6.74 1.82 20.93
C ALA A 37 -5.48 2.40 20.26
N ALA A 38 -4.50 1.54 19.99
CA ALA A 38 -3.27 1.96 19.32
C ALA A 38 -3.62 2.65 18.00
N ALA A 39 -2.89 3.71 17.65
CA ALA A 39 -3.13 4.40 16.39
C ALA A 39 -2.91 3.43 15.21
N PRO A 40 -3.84 3.35 14.24
CA PRO A 40 -3.69 2.44 13.12
C PRO A 40 -2.52 2.86 12.23
N TRP A 41 -1.91 1.88 11.59
CA TRP A 41 -0.92 2.09 10.54
C TRP A 41 -1.65 2.42 9.23
N LEU A 42 -1.01 3.13 8.31
CA LEU A 42 -1.61 3.50 7.02
C LEU A 42 -0.92 2.73 5.90
N PHE A 43 -1.67 2.01 5.08
CA PHE A 43 -1.12 1.30 3.92
C PHE A 43 -1.72 1.87 2.64
N THR A 44 -0.87 2.11 1.66
CA THR A 44 -1.25 2.57 0.31
C THR A 44 -0.29 1.98 -0.70
N SER A 45 -0.69 1.92 -1.97
CA SER A 45 0.11 1.33 -3.04
C SER A 45 -0.26 1.94 -4.38
N ASP A 46 0.57 1.70 -5.39
CA ASP A 46 0.25 1.90 -6.81
C ASP A 46 -0.34 3.30 -7.00
N VAL A 47 0.43 4.28 -6.54
CA VAL A 47 0.06 5.68 -6.62
C VAL A 47 -0.04 6.07 -8.08
N HIS A 48 0.88 5.59 -8.91
CA HIS A 48 1.02 5.93 -10.33
C HIS A 48 0.80 7.41 -10.57
N PHE A 49 1.64 8.23 -9.95
CA PHE A 49 1.47 9.66 -10.03
C PHE A 49 1.85 10.17 -11.43
N THR A 50 0.94 10.91 -12.06
CA THR A 50 1.15 11.59 -13.32
C THR A 50 1.00 13.10 -13.14
N PRO A 51 2.08 13.89 -13.35
CA PRO A 51 2.00 15.34 -13.40
C PRO A 51 1.54 15.85 -14.78
N PHE A 52 1.19 14.95 -15.72
CA PHE A 52 0.94 15.26 -17.12
C PHE A 52 -0.53 15.47 -17.46
N LEU A 53 -1.45 14.87 -16.70
CA LEU A 53 -2.88 15.01 -16.97
C LEU A 53 -3.31 16.48 -16.77
N GLY A 54 -4.19 16.94 -17.65
CA GLY A 54 -4.63 18.34 -17.67
C GLY A 54 -3.52 19.37 -17.91
N ALA A 55 -2.32 18.95 -18.36
CA ALA A 55 -1.22 19.86 -18.65
C ALA A 55 -1.62 20.88 -19.72
N ASP A 56 -1.43 22.16 -19.40
CA ASP A 56 -1.41 23.22 -20.40
C ASP A 56 -0.10 23.18 -21.21
N GLU A 57 -0.07 23.93 -22.32
CA GLU A 57 1.17 24.10 -23.08
C GLU A 57 2.28 24.62 -22.17
N GLY A 58 3.32 23.80 -21.98
CA GLY A 58 4.52 24.15 -21.21
C GLY A 58 4.48 23.82 -19.72
N LEU A 59 3.45 23.14 -19.18
CA LEU A 59 3.48 22.70 -17.76
C LEU A 59 4.70 21.82 -17.45
N VAL A 60 5.01 20.85 -18.31
CA VAL A 60 6.17 19.95 -18.12
C VAL A 60 7.47 20.74 -18.05
N ASP A 61 7.68 21.70 -18.95
CA ASP A 61 8.87 22.57 -18.92
C ASP A 61 8.92 23.44 -17.66
N ARG A 62 7.76 23.95 -17.19
CA ARG A 62 7.68 24.70 -15.92
C ARG A 62 8.05 23.83 -14.73
N LEU A 63 7.54 22.60 -14.64
CA LEU A 63 7.90 21.65 -13.59
C LEU A 63 9.37 21.24 -13.68
N GLN A 64 9.89 21.02 -14.89
CA GLN A 64 11.31 20.74 -15.16
C GLN A 64 12.21 21.88 -14.66
N ALA A 65 11.84 23.13 -14.89
CA ALA A 65 12.63 24.29 -14.48
C ALA A 65 12.47 24.62 -12.98
N ALA A 66 11.32 24.32 -12.39
CA ALA A 66 11.00 24.66 -11.02
C ALA A 66 11.67 23.71 -9.99
N PRO A 67 11.96 24.20 -8.77
CA PRO A 67 12.26 23.31 -7.66
C PRO A 67 11.01 22.51 -7.26
N VAL A 68 11.21 21.31 -6.70
CA VAL A 68 10.13 20.41 -6.23
C VAL A 68 9.16 21.12 -5.28
N SER A 69 9.65 22.02 -4.43
CA SER A 69 8.81 22.79 -3.50
C SER A 69 7.75 23.67 -4.16
N ALA A 70 7.92 24.00 -5.45
CA ALA A 70 6.95 24.80 -6.22
C ALA A 70 5.94 23.94 -6.99
N TRP A 71 6.16 22.62 -7.12
CA TRP A 71 5.32 21.73 -7.93
C TRP A 71 3.87 21.72 -7.46
N GLN A 72 3.62 21.65 -6.15
CA GLN A 72 2.25 21.62 -5.63
C GLN A 72 1.45 22.87 -6.03
N GLN A 73 2.10 24.04 -6.08
CA GLN A 73 1.43 25.25 -6.54
C GLN A 73 1.16 25.19 -8.05
N LEU A 74 2.18 24.86 -8.86
CA LEU A 74 2.06 24.78 -10.32
C LEU A 74 0.97 23.77 -10.76
N LEU A 75 0.92 22.61 -10.11
CA LEU A 75 -0.06 21.57 -10.37
C LEU A 75 -1.48 21.98 -9.92
N ARG A 76 -1.62 22.80 -8.86
CA ARG A 76 -2.94 23.33 -8.47
C ARG A 76 -3.46 24.38 -9.44
N GLU A 77 -2.57 25.16 -10.04
CA GLU A 77 -2.92 26.23 -10.99
C GLU A 77 -3.53 25.68 -12.28
N THR A 78 -3.32 24.39 -12.62
CA THR A 78 -3.97 23.74 -13.76
C THR A 78 -5.49 23.62 -13.57
N GLY A 79 -5.98 23.63 -12.32
CA GLY A 79 -7.40 23.47 -12.00
C GLY A 79 -7.99 22.14 -12.46
N GLU A 80 -7.15 21.12 -12.65
CA GLU A 80 -7.58 19.83 -13.17
C GLU A 80 -8.56 19.13 -12.22
N ARG A 81 -9.52 18.40 -12.81
CA ARG A 81 -10.41 17.51 -12.04
C ARG A 81 -9.67 16.23 -11.67
N SER A 82 -10.04 15.62 -10.55
CA SER A 82 -9.53 14.30 -10.14
C SER A 82 -9.63 13.25 -11.26
N SER A 83 -8.63 12.37 -11.34
CA SER A 83 -8.58 11.24 -12.29
C SER A 83 -9.82 10.35 -12.23
N ARG A 84 -10.13 9.73 -13.37
CA ARG A 84 -11.23 8.77 -13.58
C ARG A 84 -10.67 7.43 -14.04
N TYR A 85 -11.53 6.42 -14.18
CA TYR A 85 -11.13 5.14 -14.76
C TYR A 85 -10.39 5.29 -16.09
N GLY A 86 -9.36 4.45 -16.28
CA GLY A 86 -8.44 4.52 -17.42
C GLY A 86 -7.35 5.61 -17.31
N GLN A 87 -7.29 6.33 -16.19
CA GLN A 87 -6.27 7.36 -15.94
C GLN A 87 -5.48 7.03 -14.68
N ASP A 88 -4.18 7.32 -14.73
CA ASP A 88 -3.32 7.32 -13.56
C ASP A 88 -3.58 8.53 -12.65
N SER A 89 -3.03 8.50 -11.43
CA SER A 89 -3.35 9.50 -10.40
C SER A 89 -2.75 10.86 -10.71
N ASN A 90 -3.59 11.84 -11.02
CA ASN A 90 -3.16 13.22 -11.16
C ASN A 90 -3.02 13.92 -9.80
N ALA A 91 -2.57 15.17 -9.81
CA ALA A 91 -2.36 15.95 -8.60
C ALA A 91 -3.64 16.14 -7.77
N ALA A 92 -4.81 16.28 -8.42
CA ALA A 92 -6.08 16.44 -7.71
C ALA A 92 -6.47 15.16 -6.96
N LEU A 93 -6.27 13.97 -7.55
CA LEU A 93 -6.52 12.71 -6.89
C LEU A 93 -5.51 12.44 -5.76
N LEU A 94 -4.22 12.67 -6.00
CA LEU A 94 -3.17 12.51 -4.98
C LEU A 94 -3.46 13.36 -3.74
N GLU A 95 -3.76 14.65 -3.90
CA GLU A 95 -4.05 15.53 -2.76
C GLU A 95 -5.35 15.15 -2.05
N SER A 96 -6.35 14.67 -2.78
CA SER A 96 -7.59 14.12 -2.22
C SER A 96 -7.31 12.88 -1.36
N ALA A 97 -6.50 11.95 -1.87
CA ALA A 97 -6.08 10.73 -1.16
C ALA A 97 -5.30 11.06 0.10
N LEU A 98 -4.25 11.89 0.02
CA LEU A 98 -3.43 12.30 1.17
C LEU A 98 -4.29 12.97 2.26
N THR A 99 -5.24 13.81 1.85
CA THR A 99 -6.18 14.45 2.78
C THR A 99 -7.05 13.41 3.50
N ALA A 100 -7.59 12.44 2.76
CA ALA A 100 -8.43 11.38 3.33
C ALA A 100 -7.62 10.46 4.27
N MET A 101 -6.43 10.03 3.84
CA MET A 101 -5.51 9.24 4.66
C MET A 101 -5.21 9.96 5.98
N ARG A 102 -4.91 11.26 5.94
CA ARG A 102 -4.65 12.06 7.13
C ARG A 102 -5.87 12.17 8.04
N GLN A 103 -7.07 12.21 7.49
CA GLN A 103 -8.31 12.25 8.27
C GLN A 103 -8.55 10.94 9.02
N GLN A 104 -8.26 9.79 8.39
CA GLN A 104 -8.50 8.48 9.00
C GLN A 104 -7.39 8.06 9.96
N ALA A 105 -6.13 8.35 9.63
CA ALA A 105 -4.97 7.98 10.44
C ALA A 105 -4.08 9.19 10.79
N PRO A 106 -4.59 10.25 11.46
CA PRO A 106 -3.87 11.51 11.68
C PRO A 106 -2.57 11.39 12.48
N ARG A 107 -2.34 10.26 13.13
CA ARG A 107 -1.13 9.96 13.89
C ARG A 107 -0.64 8.54 13.61
N ALA A 108 -0.76 8.10 12.35
CA ALA A 108 -0.19 6.82 11.91
C ALA A 108 1.28 6.73 12.38
N PRO A 109 1.67 5.70 13.14
CA PRO A 109 3.07 5.54 13.56
C PRO A 109 3.93 5.04 12.39
N VAL A 110 3.32 4.31 11.46
CA VAL A 110 3.95 3.80 10.24
C VAL A 110 3.04 4.07 9.04
N VAL A 111 3.65 4.46 7.92
CA VAL A 111 3.04 4.50 6.60
C VAL A 111 3.76 3.49 5.71
N VAL A 112 3.03 2.54 5.14
CA VAL A 112 3.54 1.55 4.19
C VAL A 112 3.13 1.95 2.78
N ILE A 113 4.10 2.01 1.86
CA ILE A 113 3.92 2.26 0.44
C ILE A 113 4.55 1.10 -0.34
N THR A 114 3.74 0.26 -0.96
CA THR A 114 4.20 -0.96 -1.66
C THR A 114 4.46 -0.72 -3.15
N GLY A 115 5.11 0.39 -3.51
CA GLY A 115 5.61 0.63 -4.88
C GLY A 115 4.64 1.30 -5.86
N ASP A 116 5.11 1.35 -7.12
CA ASP A 116 4.52 2.02 -8.27
C ASP A 116 4.14 3.48 -7.98
N LEU A 117 5.19 4.27 -7.74
CA LEU A 117 5.13 5.71 -7.56
C LEU A 117 4.86 6.42 -8.89
N LEU A 118 5.47 5.96 -9.98
CA LEU A 118 5.39 6.59 -11.31
C LEU A 118 4.22 6.04 -12.13
N ALA A 119 3.61 6.90 -12.94
CA ALA A 119 2.52 6.50 -13.83
C ALA A 119 2.97 5.60 -14.98
N HIS A 120 2.02 4.89 -15.57
CA HIS A 120 2.25 4.10 -16.76
C HIS A 120 2.68 4.99 -17.94
N HIS A 121 3.57 4.49 -18.80
CA HIS A 121 4.08 5.20 -19.99
C HIS A 121 4.68 6.57 -19.64
N PHE A 122 5.38 6.68 -18.50
CA PHE A 122 5.90 7.94 -17.99
C PHE A 122 6.85 8.63 -19.00
N GLN A 123 7.80 7.86 -19.58
CA GLN A 123 8.73 8.37 -20.58
C GLN A 123 8.05 8.80 -21.86
N ASP A 124 7.21 7.95 -22.45
CA ASP A 124 6.47 8.27 -23.68
C ASP A 124 5.66 9.56 -23.52
N THR A 125 5.01 9.70 -22.35
CA THR A 125 4.22 10.89 -22.05
C THR A 125 5.10 12.12 -21.87
N TYR A 126 6.22 12.02 -21.14
CA TYR A 126 7.19 13.10 -20.99
C TYR A 126 7.75 13.55 -22.34
N ASP A 127 8.21 12.63 -23.18
CA ASP A 127 8.79 12.91 -24.49
C ASP A 127 7.80 13.59 -25.44
N SER A 128 6.51 13.28 -25.30
CA SER A 128 5.45 13.91 -26.10
C SER A 128 5.13 15.35 -25.67
N LEU A 129 5.46 15.74 -24.43
CA LEU A 129 5.04 17.01 -23.82
C LEU A 129 6.20 17.98 -23.55
N ALA A 130 7.41 17.48 -23.33
CA ALA A 130 8.58 18.31 -23.07
C ALA A 130 9.04 19.03 -24.36
N SER A 131 9.47 20.29 -24.25
CA SER A 131 9.89 21.05 -25.44
C SER A 131 11.19 20.52 -26.08
N ASN A 132 12.09 19.94 -25.29
CA ASN A 132 13.38 19.40 -25.75
C ASN A 132 13.74 18.13 -24.94
N PRO A 133 13.04 17.02 -25.18
CA PRO A 133 13.29 15.79 -24.42
C PRO A 133 14.68 15.25 -24.73
N THR A 134 15.40 14.90 -23.66
CA THR A 134 16.65 14.15 -23.68
C THR A 134 16.59 13.13 -22.55
N GLN A 135 17.35 12.05 -22.65
CA GLN A 135 17.41 11.06 -21.56
C GLN A 135 17.75 11.72 -20.21
N ALA A 136 18.77 12.60 -20.18
CA ALA A 136 19.16 13.29 -18.95
C ALA A 136 18.08 14.24 -18.40
N SER A 137 17.29 14.89 -19.26
CA SER A 137 16.19 15.75 -18.79
C SER A 137 15.02 14.92 -18.25
N TYR A 138 14.76 13.77 -18.87
CA TYR A 138 13.76 12.79 -18.43
C TYR A 138 14.12 12.20 -17.06
N GLU A 139 15.34 11.68 -16.88
CA GLU A 139 15.83 11.14 -15.60
C GLU A 139 15.71 12.19 -14.48
N ALA A 140 16.14 13.43 -14.75
CA ALA A 140 15.99 14.53 -13.81
C ALA A 140 14.52 14.88 -13.50
N PHE A 141 13.59 14.63 -14.43
CA PHE A 141 12.16 14.82 -14.20
C PHE A 141 11.56 13.70 -13.36
N VAL A 142 11.97 12.45 -13.61
CA VAL A 142 11.63 11.28 -12.78
C VAL A 142 12.09 11.51 -11.34
N ASP A 143 13.34 11.91 -11.14
CA ASP A 143 13.89 12.18 -9.80
C ASP A 143 13.10 13.25 -9.05
N LYS A 144 12.71 14.33 -9.74
CA LYS A 144 11.87 15.38 -9.16
C LYS A 144 10.48 14.88 -8.82
N THR A 145 9.93 13.96 -9.62
CA THR A 145 8.62 13.35 -9.37
C THR A 145 8.66 12.47 -8.13
N VAL A 146 9.66 11.62 -7.98
CA VAL A 146 9.87 10.78 -6.78
C VAL A 146 10.10 11.66 -5.53
N ALA A 147 10.95 12.68 -5.65
CA ALA A 147 11.19 13.63 -4.56
C ALA A 147 9.95 14.46 -4.20
N TYR A 148 9.10 14.79 -5.17
CA TYR A 148 7.81 15.44 -4.93
C TYR A 148 6.90 14.54 -4.10
N LEU A 149 6.75 13.27 -4.46
CA LEU A 149 5.95 12.32 -3.69
C LEU A 149 6.45 12.18 -2.25
N ALA A 150 7.76 11.98 -2.06
CA ALA A 150 8.36 11.94 -0.72
C ALA A 150 8.01 13.19 0.10
N ALA A 151 8.12 14.39 -0.50
CA ALA A 151 7.78 15.64 0.18
C ALA A 151 6.28 15.79 0.49
N ARG A 152 5.38 15.31 -0.39
CA ARG A 152 3.92 15.34 -0.16
C ARG A 152 3.52 14.37 0.96
N PHE A 153 4.08 13.16 0.96
CA PHE A 153 3.85 12.19 2.02
C PHE A 153 4.42 12.65 3.37
N ASP A 154 5.63 13.21 3.40
CA ASP A 154 6.23 13.75 4.62
C ASP A 154 5.41 14.90 5.22
N ALA A 155 4.95 15.83 4.38
CA ALA A 155 4.08 16.92 4.82
C ALA A 155 2.75 16.41 5.40
N THR A 156 2.28 15.25 4.93
CA THR A 156 1.03 14.62 5.40
C THR A 156 1.26 13.83 6.69
N PHE A 157 2.38 13.12 6.82
CA PHE A 157 2.72 12.29 7.98
C PHE A 157 4.12 12.60 8.52
N PRO A 158 4.35 13.80 9.09
CA PRO A 158 5.70 14.27 9.44
C PRO A 158 6.34 13.52 10.62
N SER A 159 5.59 12.64 11.28
CA SER A 159 6.04 11.86 12.44
C SER A 159 5.98 10.35 12.21
N ALA A 160 5.40 9.88 11.10
CA ALA A 160 5.31 8.45 10.84
C ALA A 160 6.65 7.92 10.30
N GLN A 161 7.10 6.75 10.68
CA GLN A 161 8.16 6.07 9.92
C GLN A 161 7.58 5.53 8.61
N PHE A 162 8.32 5.60 7.51
CA PHE A 162 7.87 5.06 6.24
C PHE A 162 8.52 3.71 5.94
N VAL A 163 7.71 2.79 5.39
CA VAL A 163 8.15 1.59 4.69
C VAL A 163 7.87 1.81 3.22
N LEU A 164 8.89 1.71 2.38
CA LEU A 164 8.79 1.91 0.93
C LEU A 164 9.31 0.65 0.21
N ALA A 165 8.48 0.03 -0.61
CA ALA A 165 8.96 -0.81 -1.70
C ALA A 165 8.90 -0.01 -3.00
N LEU A 166 9.67 -0.42 -4.01
CA LEU A 166 9.57 0.09 -5.38
C LEU A 166 8.71 -0.87 -6.20
N GLY A 167 8.01 -0.35 -7.20
CA GLY A 167 7.26 -1.16 -8.16
C GLY A 167 7.88 -1.22 -9.54
N ASN A 168 7.29 -2.02 -10.43
CA ASN A 168 7.83 -2.24 -11.76
C ASN A 168 7.90 -0.97 -12.62
N ASN A 169 7.11 0.07 -12.32
CA ASN A 169 7.20 1.35 -13.02
C ASN A 169 8.24 2.31 -12.43
N ASP A 170 8.85 1.98 -11.29
CA ASP A 170 9.76 2.87 -10.57
C ASP A 170 11.20 2.71 -11.05
N SER A 171 11.51 3.21 -12.25
CA SER A 171 12.86 3.26 -12.77
C SER A 171 13.07 4.38 -13.79
N TRP A 172 14.31 4.66 -14.16
CA TRP A 172 14.64 5.50 -15.32
C TRP A 172 14.46 4.78 -16.65
N CYS A 173 14.42 3.45 -16.65
CA CYS A 173 14.43 2.65 -17.87
C CYS A 173 13.06 2.12 -18.27
N GLY A 174 12.04 2.48 -17.48
CA GLY A 174 10.67 2.14 -17.74
C GLY A 174 10.24 0.87 -17.03
N ASP A 175 9.21 0.27 -17.58
CA ASP A 175 8.46 -0.82 -16.96
C ASP A 175 9.30 -2.10 -16.85
N TYR A 176 9.39 -2.67 -15.65
CA TYR A 176 10.17 -3.85 -15.29
C TYR A 176 11.67 -3.78 -15.61
N ALA A 177 12.21 -2.58 -15.79
CA ALA A 177 13.59 -2.37 -16.27
C ALA A 177 14.50 -1.69 -15.25
N LEU A 178 14.28 -1.94 -13.95
CA LEU A 178 15.12 -1.37 -12.90
C LEU A 178 16.56 -1.90 -13.01
N GLU A 179 17.53 -1.00 -13.09
CA GLU A 179 18.95 -1.36 -13.08
C GLU A 179 19.49 -1.41 -11.63
N PRO A 180 20.23 -2.47 -11.25
CA PRO A 180 20.89 -2.54 -9.94
C PRO A 180 22.00 -1.50 -9.82
N GLY A 181 22.12 -0.84 -8.67
CA GLY A 181 23.13 0.22 -8.48
C GLY A 181 22.87 1.50 -9.29
N SER A 182 21.69 1.63 -9.91
CA SER A 182 21.37 2.77 -10.77
C SER A 182 21.34 4.10 -10.03
N GLY A 183 21.53 5.18 -10.79
CA GLY A 183 21.38 6.54 -10.24
C GLY A 183 19.95 6.82 -9.76
N PHE A 184 18.94 6.17 -10.35
CA PHE A 184 17.56 6.20 -9.88
C PHE A 184 17.47 5.74 -8.42
N LEU A 185 18.02 4.56 -8.10
CA LEU A 185 18.02 4.02 -6.73
C LEU A 185 18.72 4.95 -5.74
N ALA A 186 19.86 5.54 -6.14
CA ALA A 186 20.57 6.52 -5.31
C ALA A 186 19.74 7.80 -5.05
N HIS A 187 19.04 8.30 -6.06
CA HIS A 187 18.18 9.48 -5.94
C HIS A 187 16.91 9.21 -5.14
N ALA A 188 16.26 8.07 -5.36
CA ALA A 188 15.12 7.62 -4.56
C ALA A 188 15.53 7.43 -3.08
N ALA A 189 16.66 6.76 -2.81
CA ALA A 189 17.20 6.65 -1.46
C ALA A 189 17.44 8.02 -0.82
N GLN A 190 17.97 8.98 -1.58
CA GLN A 190 18.18 10.33 -1.08
C GLN A 190 16.88 11.05 -0.70
N ALA A 191 15.84 10.92 -1.52
CA ALA A 191 14.55 11.57 -1.29
C ALA A 191 13.81 10.97 -0.09
N TRP A 192 13.86 9.66 0.08
CA TRP A 192 13.06 8.93 1.06
C TRP A 192 13.77 8.63 2.38
N GLU A 193 15.10 8.74 2.45
CA GLU A 193 15.86 8.48 3.70
C GLU A 193 15.31 9.22 4.92
N PRO A 194 14.95 10.52 4.87
CA PRO A 194 14.45 11.22 6.07
C PRO A 194 13.14 10.63 6.61
N LEU A 195 12.37 9.94 5.75
CA LEU A 195 11.11 9.30 6.10
C LEU A 195 11.32 7.86 6.59
N VAL A 196 12.19 7.11 5.91
CA VAL A 196 12.47 5.70 6.20
C VAL A 196 13.38 5.52 7.41
N ASN A 197 14.47 6.29 7.48
CA ASN A 197 15.42 6.30 8.59
C ASN A 197 15.00 7.28 9.71
N ARG A 198 13.69 7.51 9.86
CA ARG A 198 13.16 8.37 10.92
C ARG A 198 13.56 7.79 12.28
N ASP A 199 14.01 8.68 13.16
CA ASP A 199 14.57 8.32 14.47
C ASP A 199 15.77 7.34 14.43
N GLY A 200 16.48 7.26 13.30
CA GLY A 200 17.66 6.40 13.15
C GLY A 200 17.34 4.91 13.05
N ARG A 201 16.12 4.56 12.64
CA ARG A 201 15.60 3.18 12.60
C ARG A 201 16.02 2.37 11.37
N ALA A 202 16.62 3.01 10.37
CA ALA A 202 17.12 2.37 9.16
C ALA A 202 18.50 2.96 8.77
N PRO A 203 19.52 2.89 9.65
CA PRO A 203 20.78 3.60 9.45
C PRO A 203 21.57 3.12 8.21
N GLY A 204 21.27 1.92 7.71
CA GLY A 204 21.84 1.36 6.49
C GLY A 204 21.06 1.66 5.21
N PHE A 205 19.92 2.38 5.30
CA PHE A 205 18.96 2.54 4.20
C PHE A 205 19.62 2.96 2.88
N ARG A 206 20.34 4.09 2.85
CA ARG A 206 20.97 4.56 1.60
C ARG A 206 21.94 3.55 1.00
N ALA A 207 22.68 2.81 1.84
CA ALA A 207 23.72 1.92 1.37
C ALA A 207 23.12 0.67 0.71
N SER A 208 22.10 0.05 1.31
CA SER A 208 21.46 -1.13 0.74
C SER A 208 20.49 -0.77 -0.39
N PHE A 209 19.70 0.29 -0.21
CA PHE A 209 18.69 0.72 -1.18
C PHE A 209 19.33 1.17 -2.49
N ALA A 210 20.45 1.91 -2.44
CA ALA A 210 21.12 2.35 -3.65
C ALA A 210 21.68 1.20 -4.50
N ARG A 211 21.82 -0.02 -3.95
CA ARG A 211 22.26 -1.21 -4.70
C ARG A 211 21.10 -2.04 -5.23
N LEU A 212 20.13 -2.38 -4.38
CA LEU A 212 19.08 -3.36 -4.70
C LEU A 212 17.65 -2.83 -4.53
N GLY A 213 17.43 -1.54 -4.29
CA GLY A 213 16.12 -1.02 -3.86
C GLY A 213 15.62 -1.61 -2.54
N SER A 214 16.47 -2.38 -1.84
CA SER A 214 16.11 -3.23 -0.72
C SER A 214 16.78 -2.79 0.56
N TYR A 215 16.11 -2.95 1.70
CA TYR A 215 16.64 -2.57 3.01
C TYR A 215 15.90 -3.27 4.15
N SER A 216 16.49 -3.20 5.35
CA SER A 216 15.79 -3.52 6.58
C SER A 216 15.73 -2.32 7.52
N ALA A 217 14.69 -2.28 8.35
CA ALA A 217 14.50 -1.24 9.34
C ALA A 217 13.77 -1.76 10.57
N ALA A 218 14.14 -1.27 11.74
CA ALA A 218 13.32 -1.49 12.94
C ALA A 218 12.05 -0.64 12.86
N LEU A 219 10.89 -1.20 13.18
CA LEU A 219 9.64 -0.44 13.20
C LEU A 219 9.40 0.18 14.59
N PRO A 220 8.48 1.15 14.75
CA PRO A 220 8.16 1.73 16.05
C PRO A 220 7.26 0.80 16.89
N LEU A 221 7.53 -0.50 16.82
CA LEU A 221 6.97 -1.57 17.63
C LEU A 221 8.14 -2.46 18.12
N PRO A 222 8.37 -2.60 19.43
CA PRO A 222 9.51 -3.36 19.94
C PRO A 222 9.53 -4.81 19.42
N GLY A 223 10.70 -5.24 18.92
CA GLY A 223 10.90 -6.59 18.39
C GLY A 223 10.25 -6.85 17.03
N LEU A 224 9.79 -5.82 16.33
CA LEU A 224 9.31 -5.92 14.95
C LEU A 224 10.19 -5.08 14.01
N ASP A 225 10.74 -5.76 13.02
CA ASP A 225 11.45 -5.17 11.90
C ASP A 225 10.59 -5.22 10.62
N VAL A 226 11.06 -4.54 9.57
CA VAL A 226 10.64 -4.78 8.19
C VAL A 226 11.85 -5.12 7.35
N ILE A 227 11.67 -6.04 6.42
CA ILE A 227 12.56 -6.29 5.29
C ILE A 227 11.78 -5.89 4.05
N ALA A 228 12.17 -4.79 3.41
CA ALA A 228 11.61 -4.35 2.15
C ALA A 228 12.52 -4.82 1.01
N ILE A 229 11.95 -5.53 0.04
CA ILE A 229 12.68 -6.02 -1.13
C ILE A 229 12.13 -5.41 -2.41
N ASP A 230 13.02 -5.25 -3.37
CA ASP A 230 12.69 -4.87 -4.74
C ASP A 230 12.51 -6.13 -5.59
N ASP A 231 11.32 -6.70 -5.53
CA ASP A 231 10.97 -7.94 -6.22
C ASP A 231 10.79 -7.77 -7.75
N VAL A 232 11.02 -6.57 -8.29
CA VAL A 232 11.09 -6.33 -9.74
C VAL A 232 12.16 -7.21 -10.38
N PHE A 233 13.32 -7.39 -9.73
CA PHE A 233 14.39 -8.28 -10.19
C PHE A 233 13.97 -9.75 -10.31
N TRP A 234 12.85 -10.12 -9.68
CA TRP A 234 12.30 -11.48 -9.70
C TRP A 234 11.08 -11.62 -10.58
N SER A 235 10.54 -10.51 -11.10
CA SER A 235 9.41 -10.51 -12.02
C SER A 235 9.69 -11.39 -13.23
N ARG A 236 8.69 -12.12 -13.68
CA ARG A 236 8.77 -12.86 -14.97
C ARG A 236 8.97 -11.92 -16.17
N ASN A 237 8.60 -10.64 -16.01
CA ASN A 237 8.71 -9.62 -17.04
C ASN A 237 9.99 -8.77 -16.91
N TYR A 238 10.84 -9.07 -15.93
CA TYR A 238 12.08 -8.31 -15.71
C TYR A 238 12.97 -8.33 -16.95
N SER A 239 13.47 -7.15 -17.32
CA SER A 239 14.46 -6.98 -18.38
C SER A 239 15.54 -6.02 -17.92
N ASP A 240 16.78 -6.48 -17.86
CA ASP A 240 17.92 -5.63 -17.52
C ASP A 240 18.46 -4.89 -18.76
N ASP A 241 17.58 -4.23 -19.50
CA ASP A 241 17.92 -3.57 -20.79
C ASP A 241 18.88 -2.38 -20.61
N CYS A 242 18.93 -1.83 -19.40
CA CYS A 242 19.78 -0.69 -19.05
C CYS A 242 21.02 -1.05 -18.23
N GLY A 243 21.04 -2.20 -17.56
CA GLY A 243 22.17 -2.59 -16.73
C GLY A 243 23.28 -3.31 -17.49
N ASP A 244 24.31 -3.67 -16.74
CA ASP A 244 25.44 -4.43 -17.24
C ASP A 244 25.06 -5.91 -17.38
N ALA A 245 25.10 -6.43 -18.62
CA ALA A 245 24.71 -7.82 -18.98
C ALA A 245 25.49 -8.96 -18.27
N GLY A 246 26.40 -8.65 -17.33
CA GLY A 246 27.14 -9.61 -16.52
C GLY A 246 26.69 -9.69 -15.06
N GLU A 247 25.76 -8.84 -14.61
CA GLU A 247 25.18 -8.90 -13.27
C GLU A 247 23.98 -9.87 -13.21
N ASP A 248 23.70 -10.39 -12.02
CA ASP A 248 22.51 -11.20 -11.72
C ASP A 248 21.84 -10.63 -10.45
N PRO A 249 21.11 -9.51 -10.59
CA PRO A 249 20.50 -8.85 -9.44
C PRO A 249 19.45 -9.71 -8.75
N GLY A 250 18.80 -10.64 -9.47
CA GLY A 250 17.89 -11.61 -8.89
C GLY A 250 18.59 -12.56 -7.92
N ALA A 251 19.74 -13.12 -8.29
CA ALA A 251 20.55 -13.95 -7.39
C ALA A 251 21.18 -13.16 -6.24
N GLU A 252 21.60 -11.91 -6.49
CA GLU A 252 22.11 -11.03 -5.43
C GLU A 252 21.03 -10.72 -4.39
N LEU A 253 19.81 -10.40 -4.83
CA LEU A 253 18.66 -10.17 -3.96
C LEU A 253 18.31 -11.41 -3.14
N ALA A 254 18.30 -12.60 -3.75
CA ALA A 254 18.05 -13.87 -3.04
C ALA A 254 19.06 -14.07 -1.89
N SER A 255 20.34 -13.94 -2.24
CA SER A 255 21.45 -13.99 -1.28
C SER A 255 21.33 -12.92 -0.18
N TRP A 256 20.88 -11.71 -0.52
CA TRP A 256 20.70 -10.62 0.43
C TRP A 256 19.52 -10.87 1.38
N LEU A 257 18.38 -11.33 0.87
CA LEU A 257 17.18 -11.62 1.65
C LEU A 257 17.46 -12.73 2.67
N GLU A 258 18.03 -13.86 2.22
CA GLU A 258 18.36 -14.99 3.09
C GLU A 258 19.28 -14.56 4.24
N ARG A 259 20.34 -13.80 3.93
CA ARG A 259 21.25 -13.28 4.96
C ARG A 259 20.54 -12.32 5.93
N THR A 260 19.69 -11.44 5.43
CA THR A 260 18.97 -10.46 6.26
C THR A 260 17.99 -11.17 7.19
N ALA A 261 17.23 -12.14 6.68
CA ALA A 261 16.32 -12.98 7.47
C ALA A 261 17.05 -13.82 8.54
N GLN A 262 18.23 -14.35 8.22
CA GLN A 262 19.07 -15.08 9.18
C GLN A 262 19.69 -14.18 10.26
N GLN A 263 19.86 -12.89 9.96
CA GLN A 263 20.44 -11.91 10.87
C GLN A 263 19.41 -11.24 11.81
N LEU A 264 18.12 -11.52 11.64
CA LEU A 264 17.09 -11.06 12.57
C LEU A 264 17.45 -11.47 14.00
N PRO A 265 17.41 -10.55 14.97
CA PRO A 265 17.72 -10.87 16.35
C PRO A 265 16.83 -11.98 16.89
N SER A 266 17.36 -12.77 17.84
CA SER A 266 16.61 -13.87 18.45
C SER A 266 15.39 -13.33 19.19
N GLY A 267 14.20 -13.78 18.80
CA GLY A 267 12.92 -13.35 19.37
C GLY A 267 12.27 -12.16 18.63
N ASP A 268 13.00 -11.51 17.72
CA ASP A 268 12.43 -10.48 16.86
C ASP A 268 11.71 -11.13 15.66
N ARG A 269 10.73 -10.40 15.15
CA ARG A 269 9.91 -10.75 14.00
C ARG A 269 10.11 -9.72 12.91
N ALA A 270 9.76 -10.05 11.67
CA ALA A 270 9.84 -9.11 10.56
C ALA A 270 8.63 -9.19 9.65
N TRP A 271 8.14 -8.03 9.21
CA TRP A 271 7.31 -8.00 8.01
C TRP A 271 8.18 -8.10 6.76
N LEU A 272 7.63 -8.72 5.72
CA LEU A 272 8.16 -8.57 4.38
C LEU A 272 7.30 -7.56 3.60
N ALA A 273 7.93 -6.53 3.05
CA ALA A 273 7.27 -5.57 2.17
C ALA A 273 7.81 -5.76 0.75
N THR A 274 6.90 -5.99 -0.18
CA THR A 274 7.23 -6.24 -1.59
C THR A 274 6.25 -5.46 -2.47
N HIS A 275 6.44 -5.46 -3.79
CA HIS A 275 5.46 -4.91 -4.71
C HIS A 275 4.70 -6.02 -5.44
N ILE A 276 5.43 -6.90 -6.15
CA ILE A 276 4.89 -7.99 -6.97
C ILE A 276 4.64 -9.25 -6.10
N PRO A 277 3.38 -9.65 -5.85
CA PRO A 277 3.13 -10.79 -4.98
C PRO A 277 3.64 -12.12 -5.57
N PRO A 278 4.01 -13.09 -4.73
CA PRO A 278 4.20 -14.46 -5.19
C PRO A 278 2.87 -15.05 -5.67
N GLY A 279 2.97 -16.02 -6.58
CA GLY A 279 1.83 -16.74 -7.12
C GLY A 279 1.55 -16.39 -8.57
N VAL A 280 0.29 -16.63 -8.94
CA VAL A 280 -0.19 -16.42 -10.31
C VAL A 280 -1.05 -15.17 -10.41
N ASP A 281 -0.98 -14.51 -11.55
CA ASP A 281 -1.93 -13.49 -11.95
C ASP A 281 -3.28 -14.15 -12.25
N ALA A 282 -4.26 -13.95 -11.38
CA ALA A 282 -5.60 -14.50 -11.54
C ALA A 282 -6.32 -13.95 -12.77
N HIS A 283 -6.12 -12.66 -13.09
CA HIS A 283 -6.83 -11.99 -14.18
C HIS A 283 -6.41 -12.56 -15.53
N THR A 284 -5.11 -12.68 -15.76
CA THR A 284 -4.60 -13.24 -17.01
C THR A 284 -4.80 -14.74 -17.07
N SER A 285 -4.60 -15.47 -15.96
CA SER A 285 -4.75 -16.93 -15.93
C SER A 285 -6.22 -17.36 -16.13
N ALA A 286 -7.20 -16.62 -15.59
CA ALA A 286 -8.62 -16.94 -15.79
C ALA A 286 -9.03 -16.87 -17.28
N LYS A 287 -8.37 -16.01 -18.07
CA LYS A 287 -8.58 -15.89 -19.52
C LYS A 287 -7.82 -16.94 -20.33
N HIS A 288 -6.79 -17.55 -19.73
CA HIS A 288 -5.89 -18.50 -20.35
C HIS A 288 -5.64 -19.71 -19.42
N PRO A 289 -6.67 -20.52 -19.11
CA PRO A 289 -6.58 -21.58 -18.08
C PRO A 289 -5.54 -22.68 -18.39
N ASP A 290 -5.18 -22.86 -19.67
CA ASP A 290 -4.14 -23.80 -20.09
C ASP A 290 -2.70 -23.27 -19.91
N ASP A 291 -2.54 -21.99 -19.59
CA ASP A 291 -1.24 -21.33 -19.38
C ASP A 291 -1.33 -20.35 -18.19
N PRO A 292 -1.32 -20.86 -16.94
CA PRO A 292 -1.30 -20.00 -15.76
C PRO A 292 -0.05 -19.12 -15.75
N GLN A 293 -0.25 -17.82 -15.55
CA GLN A 293 0.83 -16.84 -15.61
C GLN A 293 1.42 -16.60 -14.21
N PRO A 294 2.64 -17.07 -13.91
CA PRO A 294 3.32 -16.72 -12.68
C PRO A 294 3.78 -15.25 -12.73
N LEU A 295 3.72 -14.58 -11.59
CA LEU A 295 4.18 -13.19 -11.44
C LEU A 295 5.72 -13.12 -11.29
N LEU A 296 6.29 -14.09 -10.58
CA LEU A 296 7.73 -14.19 -10.32
C LEU A 296 8.35 -15.40 -11.03
N HIS A 297 9.64 -15.32 -11.34
CA HIS A 297 10.41 -16.48 -11.76
C HIS A 297 10.42 -17.56 -10.68
N ALA A 298 10.21 -18.82 -11.08
CA ALA A 298 9.98 -19.94 -10.16
C ALA A 298 11.10 -20.13 -9.11
N GLY A 299 12.37 -19.95 -9.50
CA GLY A 299 13.50 -20.09 -8.57
C GLY A 299 13.49 -19.02 -7.47
N HIS A 300 13.28 -17.76 -7.84
CA HIS A 300 13.22 -16.65 -6.89
C HIS A 300 11.97 -16.70 -6.01
N GLN A 301 10.83 -17.12 -6.58
CA GLN A 301 9.64 -17.36 -5.80
C GLN A 301 9.85 -18.45 -4.75
N ALA A 302 10.55 -19.53 -5.09
CA ALA A 302 10.88 -20.57 -4.12
C ALA A 302 11.72 -19.99 -2.97
N THR A 303 12.76 -19.20 -3.27
CA THR A 303 13.54 -18.50 -2.24
C THR A 303 12.66 -17.62 -1.34
N LEU A 304 11.73 -16.86 -1.91
CA LEU A 304 10.81 -16.02 -1.16
C LEU A 304 9.93 -16.85 -0.22
N LEU A 305 9.31 -17.92 -0.74
CA LEU A 305 8.43 -18.77 0.05
C LEU A 305 9.17 -19.53 1.14
N ASP A 306 10.41 -19.97 0.89
CA ASP A 306 11.26 -20.62 1.89
C ASP A 306 11.60 -19.67 3.05
N VAL A 307 11.76 -18.37 2.79
CA VAL A 307 11.96 -17.37 3.86
C VAL A 307 10.68 -17.13 4.65
N LEU A 308 9.52 -17.18 4.00
CA LEU A 308 8.21 -16.99 4.64
C LEU A 308 7.69 -18.25 5.37
N ASP A 309 8.35 -19.40 5.20
CA ASP A 309 8.12 -20.64 5.94
C ASP A 309 8.81 -20.61 7.32
N ASP A 310 8.60 -19.51 8.04
CA ASP A 310 9.17 -19.22 9.35
C ASP A 310 8.21 -18.32 10.15
N ASP A 311 7.87 -18.70 11.38
CA ASP A 311 6.89 -18.01 12.23
C ASP A 311 7.31 -16.59 12.65
N ARG A 312 8.59 -16.24 12.44
CA ARG A 312 9.13 -14.89 12.59
C ARG A 312 8.57 -13.91 11.56
N PHE A 313 7.86 -14.36 10.52
CA PHE A 313 7.24 -13.48 9.53
C PHE A 313 5.70 -13.38 9.71
N PRO A 314 5.19 -12.48 10.57
CA PRO A 314 3.75 -12.38 10.83
C PRO A 314 2.92 -11.90 9.65
N ALA A 315 3.53 -11.24 8.65
CA ALA A 315 2.84 -10.74 7.48
C ALA A 315 3.79 -10.46 6.32
N LEU A 316 3.27 -10.65 5.10
CA LEU A 316 3.78 -10.02 3.89
C LEU A 316 2.77 -8.97 3.41
N VAL A 317 3.25 -7.84 2.91
CA VAL A 317 2.41 -6.79 2.30
C VAL A 317 2.87 -6.51 0.88
N PHE A 318 1.93 -6.40 -0.05
CA PHE A 318 2.21 -6.24 -1.49
C PHE A 318 1.22 -5.31 -2.19
N GLY A 319 1.59 -4.85 -3.39
CA GLY A 319 0.81 -3.97 -4.26
C GLY A 319 0.51 -4.63 -5.62
N HIS A 320 0.84 -3.94 -6.71
CA HIS A 320 0.95 -4.43 -8.09
C HIS A 320 -0.37 -4.84 -8.78
N LEU A 321 -1.23 -5.57 -8.07
CA LEU A 321 -2.49 -6.06 -8.62
C LEU A 321 -3.55 -4.97 -8.68
N HIS A 322 -3.34 -3.83 -8.00
CA HIS A 322 -4.28 -2.71 -7.84
C HIS A 322 -5.56 -3.02 -7.04
N MET A 323 -5.74 -4.26 -6.61
CA MET A 323 -6.97 -4.78 -6.01
C MET A 323 -6.82 -5.04 -4.51
N SER A 324 -7.91 -4.89 -3.76
CA SER A 324 -7.95 -5.28 -2.34
C SER A 324 -8.07 -6.80 -2.24
N THR A 325 -7.01 -7.47 -1.80
CA THR A 325 -6.95 -8.94 -1.85
C THR A 325 -6.01 -9.51 -0.80
N TYR A 326 -5.88 -10.84 -0.79
CA TYR A 326 -4.92 -11.55 0.04
C TYR A 326 -4.34 -12.76 -0.69
N ARG A 327 -3.15 -13.20 -0.25
CA ARG A 327 -2.60 -14.52 -0.53
C ARG A 327 -2.37 -15.28 0.76
N ILE A 328 -2.38 -16.60 0.68
CA ILE A 328 -2.24 -17.53 1.80
C ILE A 328 -0.98 -18.36 1.56
N GLY A 329 0.07 -18.09 2.34
CA GLY A 329 1.24 -18.97 2.44
C GLY A 329 1.01 -20.15 3.38
N ASP A 330 2.08 -20.86 3.70
CA ASP A 330 2.03 -21.96 4.66
C ASP A 330 1.95 -21.43 6.09
N GLU A 331 2.86 -20.54 6.49
CA GLU A 331 2.85 -19.88 7.80
C GLU A 331 2.44 -18.39 7.73
N THR A 332 2.78 -17.71 6.63
CA THR A 332 2.62 -16.25 6.51
C THR A 332 1.35 -15.84 5.73
N PRO A 333 0.46 -15.01 6.30
CA PRO A 333 -0.61 -14.35 5.56
C PRO A 333 -0.06 -13.16 4.75
N MET A 334 -0.62 -12.92 3.56
CA MET A 334 -0.14 -11.86 2.68
C MET A 334 -1.28 -10.89 2.34
N LEU A 335 -1.13 -9.61 2.65
CA LEU A 335 -2.12 -8.57 2.41
C LEU A 335 -1.81 -7.80 1.13
N GLY A 336 -2.74 -7.82 0.18
CA GLY A 336 -2.70 -7.00 -1.03
C GLY A 336 -3.36 -5.64 -0.79
N VAL A 337 -2.59 -4.58 -1.00
CA VAL A 337 -3.01 -3.20 -0.81
C VAL A 337 -3.59 -2.67 -2.13
N PRO A 338 -4.82 -2.12 -2.14
CA PRO A 338 -5.41 -1.60 -3.36
C PRO A 338 -4.70 -0.32 -3.83
N SER A 339 -4.83 -0.01 -5.12
CA SER A 339 -4.19 1.16 -5.71
C SER A 339 -4.92 2.47 -5.40
N ILE A 340 -4.17 3.58 -5.45
CA ILE A 340 -4.77 4.91 -5.59
C ILE A 340 -5.13 5.16 -7.06
N SER A 341 -4.37 4.62 -8.01
CA SER A 341 -4.67 4.76 -9.43
C SER A 341 -5.96 4.03 -9.81
N PRO A 342 -6.98 4.72 -10.38
CA PRO A 342 -8.20 4.07 -10.84
C PRO A 342 -8.07 3.46 -12.24
N ARG A 343 -6.85 3.33 -12.77
CA ARG A 343 -6.57 3.00 -14.17
C ARG A 343 -7.34 1.77 -14.65
N ASP A 344 -7.36 0.70 -13.86
CA ASP A 344 -7.95 -0.58 -14.26
C ASP A 344 -9.43 -0.73 -13.90
N GLY A 345 -10.09 0.39 -13.59
CA GLY A 345 -11.51 0.42 -13.27
C GLY A 345 -11.83 0.11 -11.81
N ASN A 346 -10.83 -0.14 -10.97
CA ASN A 346 -10.99 -0.09 -9.52
C ASN A 346 -11.19 1.36 -9.05
N ASN A 347 -11.87 1.55 -7.93
CA ASN A 347 -11.81 2.87 -7.28
C ASN A 347 -10.46 3.05 -6.57
N PRO A 348 -9.98 4.31 -6.46
CA PRO A 348 -8.88 4.66 -5.57
C PRO A 348 -9.19 4.23 -4.14
N ALA A 349 -8.26 3.52 -3.50
CA ALA A 349 -8.44 3.03 -2.14
C ALA A 349 -7.15 2.99 -1.32
N PHE A 350 -7.29 2.99 0.00
CA PHE A 350 -6.21 2.78 0.96
C PHE A 350 -6.73 2.04 2.19
N LEU A 351 -5.81 1.52 3.01
CA LEU A 351 -6.15 0.77 4.22
C LEU A 351 -5.65 1.50 5.48
N THR A 352 -6.43 1.42 6.55
CA THR A 352 -5.90 1.60 7.91
C THR A 352 -5.83 0.26 8.60
N VAL A 353 -4.68 -0.06 9.19
CA VAL A 353 -4.38 -1.41 9.69
C VAL A 353 -4.13 -1.37 11.19
N ALA A 354 -4.84 -2.23 11.93
CA ALA A 354 -4.61 -2.46 13.34
C ALA A 354 -3.54 -3.55 13.49
N VAL A 355 -2.40 -3.19 14.09
CA VAL A 355 -1.27 -4.10 14.32
C VAL A 355 -1.24 -4.54 15.77
N GLY A 356 -1.20 -5.85 15.99
CA GLY A 356 -1.05 -6.46 17.31
C GLY A 356 0.32 -6.17 17.93
N SER A 357 0.45 -6.30 19.24
CA SER A 357 1.73 -6.11 19.93
C SER A 357 2.81 -7.12 19.52
N ASP A 358 2.40 -8.23 18.93
CA ASP A 358 3.27 -9.28 18.37
C ASP A 358 3.58 -9.07 16.88
N GLY A 359 3.15 -7.95 16.30
CA GLY A 359 3.35 -7.64 14.88
C GLY A 359 2.36 -8.31 13.93
N THR A 360 1.36 -9.05 14.40
CA THR A 360 0.31 -9.61 13.53
C THR A 360 -0.66 -8.53 13.05
N ILE A 361 -1.27 -8.75 11.88
CA ILE A 361 -2.37 -7.90 11.40
C ILE A 361 -3.65 -8.33 12.13
N ALA A 362 -4.10 -7.51 13.07
CA ALA A 362 -5.26 -7.82 13.88
C ALA A 362 -6.57 -7.56 13.12
N ASP A 363 -6.62 -6.47 12.35
CA ASP A 363 -7.77 -6.07 11.52
C ASP A 363 -7.34 -4.99 10.54
N TYR A 364 -8.20 -4.69 9.57
CA TYR A 364 -8.04 -3.48 8.76
C TYR A 364 -9.39 -2.93 8.28
N ASP A 365 -9.41 -1.63 8.01
CA ASP A 365 -10.50 -0.92 7.37
C ASP A 365 -10.04 -0.41 6.00
N ALA A 366 -10.85 -0.67 4.97
CA ALA A 366 -10.65 -0.14 3.63
C ALA A 366 -11.44 1.16 3.45
N TYR A 367 -10.83 2.12 2.77
CA TYR A 367 -11.47 3.38 2.40
C TYR A 367 -11.32 3.59 0.90
N ALA A 368 -12.42 3.93 0.23
CA ALA A 368 -12.46 4.07 -1.21
C ALA A 368 -13.12 5.39 -1.64
N LEU A 369 -12.77 5.85 -2.84
CA LEU A 369 -13.36 7.00 -3.51
C LEU A 369 -14.13 6.56 -4.74
N ASP A 370 -15.46 6.67 -4.75
CA ASP A 370 -16.24 6.46 -5.97
C ASP A 370 -16.00 7.61 -6.96
N VAL A 371 -15.15 7.36 -7.97
CA VAL A 371 -14.78 8.35 -9.00
C VAL A 371 -15.90 8.62 -10.00
N THR A 372 -16.98 7.82 -9.98
CA THR A 372 -18.15 8.00 -10.84
C THR A 372 -19.25 8.83 -10.18
N ALA A 373 -19.20 9.00 -8.86
CA ALA A 373 -20.17 9.78 -8.11
C ALA A 373 -20.23 11.24 -8.61
N ALA A 374 -21.42 11.86 -8.56
CA ALA A 374 -21.59 13.26 -8.93
C ALA A 374 -20.78 14.22 -8.03
N ALA A 375 -20.57 13.83 -6.78
CA ALA A 375 -19.69 14.48 -5.81
C ALA A 375 -18.83 13.41 -5.12
N PRO A 376 -17.68 13.03 -5.71
CA PRO A 376 -16.79 12.02 -5.15
C PRO A 376 -16.35 12.40 -3.74
N ALA A 377 -16.45 11.46 -2.82
CA ALA A 377 -15.99 11.61 -1.44
C ALA A 377 -15.46 10.27 -0.93
N TRP A 378 -14.32 10.30 -0.25
CA TRP A 378 -13.75 9.14 0.42
C TRP A 378 -14.69 8.65 1.51
N ARG A 379 -14.92 7.33 1.56
CA ARG A 379 -15.78 6.69 2.54
C ARG A 379 -15.13 5.43 3.05
N HIS A 380 -15.48 5.06 4.29
CA HIS A 380 -15.28 3.70 4.76
C HIS A 380 -16.03 2.75 3.83
N GLU A 381 -15.31 1.78 3.28
CA GLU A 381 -15.85 0.79 2.37
C GLU A 381 -16.26 -0.45 3.15
N TYR A 382 -15.33 -1.06 3.86
CA TYR A 382 -15.55 -2.23 4.70
C TYR A 382 -14.47 -2.39 5.77
N GLY A 383 -14.79 -3.11 6.85
CA GLY A 383 -13.83 -3.60 7.83
C GLY A 383 -13.66 -5.11 7.69
N PHE A 384 -12.43 -5.62 7.66
CA PHE A 384 -12.15 -7.02 7.33
C PHE A 384 -12.87 -8.00 8.25
N ARG A 385 -12.73 -7.84 9.57
CA ARG A 385 -13.43 -8.70 10.55
C ARG A 385 -14.95 -8.56 10.46
N ASP A 386 -15.46 -7.34 10.37
CA ASP A 386 -16.90 -7.07 10.39
C ASP A 386 -17.62 -7.65 9.16
N THR A 387 -17.00 -7.52 7.98
CA THR A 387 -17.53 -8.04 6.73
C THR A 387 -17.35 -9.55 6.62
N TYR A 388 -16.14 -10.04 6.88
CA TYR A 388 -15.82 -11.44 6.61
C TYR A 388 -16.06 -12.37 7.80
N GLY A 389 -16.28 -11.84 9.01
CA GLY A 389 -16.41 -12.63 10.23
C GLY A 389 -15.16 -13.47 10.54
N ALA A 390 -13.99 -13.03 10.09
CA ALA A 390 -12.70 -13.67 10.35
C ALA A 390 -12.19 -13.29 11.75
N ALA A 391 -11.56 -14.22 12.47
CA ALA A 391 -11.08 -13.95 13.83
C ALA A 391 -9.88 -12.98 13.82
N ALA A 392 -8.94 -13.18 12.89
CA ALA A 392 -7.78 -12.34 12.64
C ALA A 392 -7.37 -12.44 11.16
N PHE A 393 -6.39 -11.63 10.72
CA PHE A 393 -5.75 -11.79 9.42
C PHE A 393 -4.56 -12.74 9.57
N ASP A 394 -4.85 -14.04 9.68
CA ASP A 394 -3.88 -15.12 9.79
C ASP A 394 -4.21 -16.28 8.82
N VAL A 395 -3.25 -17.17 8.56
CA VAL A 395 -3.42 -18.29 7.63
C VAL A 395 -4.65 -19.15 7.97
N PRO A 396 -4.86 -19.61 9.23
CA PRO A 396 -6.04 -20.40 9.57
C PRO A 396 -7.37 -19.70 9.29
N SER A 397 -7.49 -18.41 9.62
CA SER A 397 -8.70 -17.61 9.40
C SER A 397 -8.94 -17.35 7.92
N LEU A 398 -7.89 -17.06 7.14
CA LEU A 398 -8.01 -16.87 5.69
C LEU A 398 -8.42 -18.16 4.97
N ARG A 399 -7.88 -19.33 5.36
CA ARG A 399 -8.33 -20.62 4.81
C ARG A 399 -9.78 -20.92 5.19
N ALA A 400 -10.21 -20.55 6.40
CA ALA A 400 -11.62 -20.69 6.80
C ALA A 400 -12.54 -19.74 6.01
N LEU A 401 -12.11 -18.50 5.78
CA LEU A 401 -12.80 -17.54 4.92
C LEU A 401 -12.93 -18.07 3.49
N GLN A 402 -11.85 -18.57 2.90
CA GLN A 402 -11.85 -19.12 1.53
C GLN A 402 -12.89 -20.25 1.36
N ARG A 403 -12.98 -21.18 2.34
CA ARG A 403 -14.02 -22.24 2.34
C ARG A 403 -15.44 -21.68 2.44
N ARG A 404 -15.64 -20.59 3.20
CA ARG A 404 -16.94 -19.94 3.32
C ARG A 404 -17.32 -19.23 2.02
N LEU A 405 -16.40 -18.49 1.39
CA LEU A 405 -16.66 -17.83 0.11
C LEU A 405 -17.03 -18.81 -1.01
N ALA A 406 -16.56 -20.06 -0.95
CA ALA A 406 -16.96 -21.11 -1.89
C ALA A 406 -18.45 -21.51 -1.79
N THR A 407 -19.08 -21.32 -0.61
CA THR A 407 -20.43 -21.83 -0.33
C THR A 407 -21.46 -20.75 0.05
N ASP A 408 -21.00 -19.59 0.51
CA ASP A 408 -21.83 -18.43 0.86
C ASP A 408 -21.77 -17.39 -0.27
N THR A 409 -22.77 -17.42 -1.16
CA THR A 409 -22.85 -16.51 -2.31
C THR A 409 -22.92 -15.04 -1.91
N ARG A 410 -23.53 -14.70 -0.77
CA ARG A 410 -23.61 -13.30 -0.34
C ARG A 410 -22.25 -12.79 0.09
N LEU A 411 -21.56 -13.58 0.91
CA LEU A 411 -20.20 -13.26 1.35
C LEU A 411 -19.25 -13.16 0.16
N ARG A 412 -19.41 -14.05 -0.83
CA ARG A 412 -18.63 -14.02 -2.06
C ARG A 412 -18.90 -12.75 -2.89
N HIS A 413 -20.16 -12.36 -3.04
CA HIS A 413 -20.48 -11.11 -3.74
C HIS A 413 -19.87 -9.88 -3.04
N ASP A 414 -19.83 -9.87 -1.71
CA ASP A 414 -19.15 -8.82 -0.97
C ASP A 414 -17.63 -8.82 -1.27
N TYR A 415 -16.98 -10.00 -1.28
CA TYR A 415 -15.58 -10.14 -1.68
C TYR A 415 -15.31 -9.65 -3.12
N GLU A 416 -16.11 -10.09 -4.09
CA GLU A 416 -15.96 -9.70 -5.51
C GLU A 416 -16.12 -8.20 -5.71
N ARG A 417 -17.05 -7.57 -4.97
CA ARG A 417 -17.23 -6.12 -4.97
C ARG A 417 -16.01 -5.40 -4.40
N TYR A 418 -15.51 -5.84 -3.25
CA TYR A 418 -14.41 -5.17 -2.56
C TYR A 418 -13.05 -5.43 -3.20
N TYR A 419 -12.90 -6.51 -3.97
CA TYR A 419 -11.69 -6.75 -4.76
C TYR A 419 -11.34 -5.54 -5.65
N GLY A 420 -12.33 -4.99 -6.37
CA GLY A 420 -12.18 -3.75 -7.16
C GLY A 420 -12.40 -2.45 -6.39
N SER A 421 -12.36 -2.47 -5.05
CA SER A 421 -12.72 -1.34 -4.18
C SER A 421 -14.08 -0.71 -4.54
N GLY A 422 -15.06 -1.54 -4.88
CA GLY A 422 -16.41 -1.11 -5.25
C GLY A 422 -16.48 -0.37 -6.59
N GLY A 423 -15.43 -0.49 -7.41
CA GLY A 423 -15.35 0.06 -8.77
C GLY A 423 -16.12 -0.78 -9.79
N GLN A 424 -15.63 -0.80 -11.03
CA GLN A 424 -16.14 -1.71 -12.06
C GLN A 424 -15.96 -3.18 -11.62
N PRO A 425 -16.88 -4.09 -11.99
CA PRO A 425 -16.72 -5.51 -11.69
C PRO A 425 -15.41 -6.06 -12.27
N GLN A 426 -14.60 -6.66 -11.40
CA GLN A 426 -13.27 -7.20 -11.75
C GLN A 426 -13.25 -8.73 -11.85
N ILE A 427 -14.19 -9.39 -11.18
CA ILE A 427 -14.34 -10.85 -11.13
C ILE A 427 -15.75 -11.16 -11.61
N SER A 428 -15.90 -11.96 -12.66
CA SER A 428 -17.20 -12.54 -13.02
C SER A 428 -17.45 -13.86 -12.28
N ASP A 429 -18.73 -14.26 -12.15
CA ASP A 429 -19.12 -15.53 -11.51
C ASP A 429 -18.38 -16.75 -12.07
N GLY A 430 -18.09 -16.76 -13.38
CA GLY A 430 -17.36 -17.85 -14.05
C GLY A 430 -15.85 -17.84 -13.78
N GLU A 431 -15.29 -16.69 -13.41
CA GLU A 431 -13.86 -16.52 -13.16
C GLU A 431 -13.51 -16.67 -11.68
N TYR A 432 -14.47 -16.53 -10.76
CA TYR A 432 -14.20 -16.63 -9.32
C TYR A 432 -13.37 -17.85 -8.89
N PRO A 433 -13.56 -19.08 -9.45
CA PRO A 433 -12.71 -20.22 -9.11
C PRO A 433 -11.21 -19.95 -9.33
N ALA A 434 -10.83 -19.28 -10.41
CA ALA A 434 -9.45 -18.88 -10.68
C ALA A 434 -8.92 -17.94 -9.58
N TYR A 435 -9.68 -16.90 -9.22
CA TYR A 435 -9.28 -15.96 -8.17
C TYR A 435 -9.17 -16.65 -6.80
N ALA A 436 -10.09 -17.55 -6.49
CA ALA A 436 -10.05 -18.35 -5.28
C ALA A 436 -8.80 -19.25 -5.26
N CYS A 437 -8.46 -19.91 -6.36
CA CYS A 437 -7.26 -20.73 -6.47
C CYS A 437 -5.99 -19.89 -6.35
N ALA A 438 -5.91 -18.77 -7.07
CA ALA A 438 -4.78 -17.84 -7.03
C ALA A 438 -4.48 -17.36 -5.60
N SER A 439 -5.48 -17.18 -4.75
CA SER A 439 -5.27 -16.75 -3.36
C SER A 439 -4.47 -17.74 -2.49
N SER A 440 -4.31 -19.01 -2.90
CA SER A 440 -3.66 -20.04 -2.06
C SER A 440 -2.76 -21.01 -2.82
N ALA A 441 -2.91 -21.09 -4.14
CA ALA A 441 -2.13 -21.94 -5.02
C ALA A 441 -1.03 -21.11 -5.69
N LEU A 442 0.07 -20.94 -4.96
CA LEU A 442 1.12 -19.98 -5.31
C LEU A 442 2.06 -20.46 -6.42
N THR A 443 1.77 -21.57 -7.11
CA THR A 443 2.55 -22.01 -8.28
C THR A 443 1.63 -22.34 -9.44
N PRO A 444 2.07 -22.23 -10.70
CA PRO A 444 1.26 -22.63 -11.85
C PRO A 444 0.70 -24.06 -11.73
N ALA A 445 1.53 -25.01 -11.29
CA ALA A 445 1.11 -26.40 -11.10
C ALA A 445 0.04 -26.56 -10.01
N ALA A 446 0.21 -25.89 -8.86
CA ALA A 446 -0.79 -25.91 -7.79
C ALA A 446 -2.09 -25.24 -8.23
N PHE A 447 -2.00 -24.15 -8.99
CA PHE A 447 -3.14 -23.40 -9.52
C PHE A 447 -3.96 -24.27 -10.47
N THR A 448 -3.32 -24.90 -11.47
CA THR A 448 -4.00 -25.82 -12.40
C THR A 448 -4.67 -26.99 -11.66
N ALA A 449 -4.00 -27.56 -10.64
CA ALA A 449 -4.57 -28.62 -9.82
C ALA A 449 -5.80 -28.15 -9.05
N CYS A 450 -5.76 -26.94 -8.49
CA CYS A 450 -6.88 -26.33 -7.77
C CYS A 450 -8.09 -26.10 -8.70
N GLU A 451 -7.88 -25.50 -9.88
CA GLU A 451 -8.96 -25.21 -10.84
C GLU A 451 -9.61 -26.48 -11.41
N SER A 452 -8.83 -27.56 -11.52
CA SER A 452 -9.32 -28.86 -12.00
C SER A 452 -10.15 -29.63 -10.94
N GLY A 453 -10.37 -29.04 -9.76
CA GLY A 453 -11.14 -29.66 -8.66
C GLY A 453 -10.37 -30.78 -7.96
N GLY A 454 -9.07 -30.58 -7.75
CA GLY A 454 -8.12 -31.54 -7.18
C GLY A 454 -8.57 -32.36 -5.98
#